data_AF-A0A835HDP4-F1
#
_entry.id   AF-A0A835HDP4-F1
#
_cell.length_a   1.000
_cell.length_b   1.000
_cell.length_c   1.000
_cell.angle_alpha   90.00
_cell.angle_beta   90.00
_cell.angle_gamma   90.00
#
_symmetry.space_group_name_H-M   'P 1'
#
loop_
_entity.id
_entity.type
_entity.pdbx_description
1 polymer ?
#
loop_
_entity_poly.entity_id
_entity_poly.type
_entity_poly.pdbx_seq_one_letter_code
_entity_poly.pdbx_strand_id
1 'polypeptide(L)'
;MKGRKERALIVLAAEIEAVLALGVSPDRIVYANPCKVEAHIGMQLSVGSTSPPSDSREEVEKIMKVAPQMFPPNSLKAPDDGGARCPLGPKCGALPEEVTPLLQAAHAASSGGIRVSFHVGGGATHSACLQGAIAACQGGV
;
A
#
# COMPACT_ATOMS: atom_id res chain seq x y z
N MET A 1 -25.01 4.23 13.02
CA MET A 1 -23.54 4.08 13.02
C MET A 1 -23.21 2.76 12.34
N LYS A 2 -22.73 2.78 11.08
CA LYS A 2 -22.36 1.55 10.36
C LYS A 2 -21.03 1.08 10.95
N GLY A 3 -21.04 -0.07 11.64
CA GLY A 3 -19.84 -0.65 12.25
C GLY A 3 -18.73 -0.79 11.21
N ARG A 4 -17.56 -0.22 11.51
CA ARG A 4 -16.37 -0.31 10.66
C ARG A 4 -15.90 -1.77 10.71
N LYS A 5 -16.29 -2.58 9.72
CA LYS A 5 -15.89 -3.98 9.64
C LYS A 5 -14.37 -4.04 9.47
N GLU A 6 -13.71 -4.82 10.32
CA GLU A 6 -12.25 -5.00 10.31
C GLU A 6 -11.77 -5.52 8.93
N ARG A 7 -10.59 -5.11 8.49
CA ARG A 7 -10.00 -5.58 7.24
C ARG A 7 -8.81 -6.47 7.55
N ALA A 8 -8.62 -7.53 6.77
CA ALA A 8 -7.45 -8.37 6.86
C ALA A 8 -6.32 -7.73 6.04
N LEU A 9 -5.22 -7.40 6.70
CA LEU A 9 -3.98 -6.97 6.05
C LEU A 9 -3.15 -8.22 5.74
N ILE A 10 -2.84 -8.45 4.47
CA ILE A 10 -2.19 -9.65 3.99
C ILE A 10 -0.92 -9.29 3.22
N VAL A 11 0.17 -10.02 3.40
CA VAL A 11 1.47 -9.75 2.77
C VAL A 11 1.96 -10.87 1.86
N LEU A 12 1.42 -12.09 2.00
CA LEU A 12 1.75 -13.27 1.19
C LEU A 12 0.53 -13.83 0.45
N ALA A 13 0.72 -14.36 -0.76
CA ALA A 13 -0.39 -14.94 -1.54
C ALA A 13 -1.08 -16.10 -0.81
N ALA A 14 -0.31 -16.94 -0.11
CA ALA A 14 -0.85 -18.06 0.68
C ALA A 14 -1.79 -17.60 1.82
N GLU A 15 -1.58 -16.40 2.37
CA GLU A 15 -2.47 -15.84 3.39
C GLU A 15 -3.82 -15.43 2.80
N ILE A 16 -3.89 -15.04 1.51
CA ILE A 16 -5.16 -14.74 0.84
C ILE A 16 -6.03 -16.00 0.83
N GLU A 17 -5.48 -17.13 0.39
CA GLU A 17 -6.21 -18.41 0.36
C GLU A 17 -6.68 -18.83 1.75
N ALA A 18 -5.81 -18.70 2.76
CA ALA A 18 -6.16 -19.02 4.14
C ALA A 18 -7.29 -18.15 4.69
N VAL A 19 -7.26 -16.84 4.42
CA VAL A 19 -8.28 -15.89 4.89
C VAL A 19 -9.61 -16.08 4.15
N LEU A 20 -9.57 -16.40 2.85
CA LEU A 20 -10.76 -16.76 2.08
C LEU A 20 -11.40 -18.05 2.61
N ALA A 21 -10.59 -19.06 2.96
CA ALA A 21 -11.08 -20.32 3.54
C ALA A 21 -11.78 -20.12 4.90
N LEU A 22 -11.45 -19.05 5.63
CA LEU A 22 -12.13 -18.63 6.86
C LEU A 22 -13.44 -17.85 6.62
N GLY A 23 -13.86 -17.68 5.36
CA GLY A 23 -15.10 -17.00 4.99
C GLY A 23 -15.02 -15.47 5.00
N VAL A 24 -13.81 -14.90 5.02
CA VAL A 24 -13.63 -13.45 4.89
C VAL A 24 -13.92 -13.04 3.45
N SER A 25 -14.86 -12.12 3.29
CA SER A 25 -15.20 -11.59 1.96
C SER A 25 -14.00 -10.86 1.32
N PRO A 26 -13.72 -11.07 0.02
CA PRO A 26 -12.54 -10.50 -0.63
C PRO A 26 -12.42 -8.97 -0.56
N ASP A 27 -13.54 -8.24 -0.53
CA ASP A 27 -13.58 -6.78 -0.39
C ASP A 27 -13.01 -6.28 0.96
N ARG A 28 -12.82 -7.19 1.92
CA ARG A 28 -12.19 -6.92 3.22
C ARG A 28 -10.71 -7.27 3.26
N ILE A 29 -10.14 -7.75 2.17
CA ILE A 29 -8.73 -8.12 2.06
C ILE A 29 -7.95 -6.97 1.44
N VAL A 30 -6.90 -6.55 2.13
CA VAL A 30 -5.91 -5.58 1.64
C VAL A 30 -4.58 -6.31 1.50
N TYR A 31 -4.14 -6.49 0.27
CA TYR A 31 -2.84 -7.06 0.01
C TYR A 31 -1.77 -5.96 0.10
N ALA A 32 -1.06 -5.88 1.21
CA ALA A 32 -0.18 -4.77 1.56
C ALA A 32 1.31 -5.07 1.32
N ASN A 33 1.63 -5.83 0.28
CA ASN A 33 3.01 -6.02 -0.16
C ASN A 33 3.33 -5.01 -1.29
N PRO A 34 4.32 -4.11 -1.12
CA PRO A 34 4.65 -3.11 -2.13
C PRO A 34 5.19 -3.72 -3.42
N CYS A 35 5.88 -4.87 -3.39
CA CYS A 35 6.54 -5.46 -4.56
C CYS A 35 6.00 -6.86 -4.87
N LYS A 36 5.32 -7.01 -6.01
CA LYS A 36 4.62 -8.25 -6.39
C LYS A 36 5.10 -8.83 -7.71
N VAL A 37 4.94 -10.15 -7.82
CA VAL A 37 4.96 -10.85 -9.11
C VAL A 37 3.63 -10.64 -9.84
N GLU A 38 3.65 -10.53 -11.17
CA GLU A 38 2.47 -10.27 -12.00
C GLU A 38 1.32 -11.27 -11.73
N ALA A 39 1.65 -12.55 -11.50
CA ALA A 39 0.67 -13.58 -11.17
C ALA A 39 -0.17 -13.25 -9.92
N HIS A 40 0.43 -12.64 -8.89
CA HIS A 40 -0.28 -12.26 -7.67
C HIS A 40 -1.19 -11.05 -7.89
N ILE A 41 -0.84 -10.15 -8.82
CA ILE A 41 -1.70 -9.02 -9.21
C ILE A 41 -2.94 -9.57 -9.92
N GLY A 42 -2.77 -10.52 -10.85
CA GLY A 42 -3.88 -11.19 -11.52
C GLY A 42 -4.81 -11.95 -10.57
N MET A 43 -4.24 -12.65 -9.58
CA MET A 43 -5.02 -13.30 -8.52
C MET A 43 -5.86 -12.30 -7.71
N GLN A 44 -5.28 -11.17 -7.31
CA GLN A 44 -6.01 -10.14 -6.55
C GLN A 44 -7.20 -9.58 -7.33
N LEU A 45 -7.02 -9.42 -8.64
CA LEU A 45 -8.08 -8.99 -9.54
C LEU A 45 -9.20 -10.04 -9.65
N SER A 46 -8.84 -11.32 -9.75
CA SER A 46 -9.84 -12.40 -9.89
C SER A 46 -10.66 -12.62 -8.62
N VAL A 47 -10.07 -12.43 -7.44
CA VAL A 47 -10.79 -12.53 -6.16
C VAL A 47 -11.55 -11.25 -5.80
N GLY A 48 -11.29 -10.12 -6.46
CA GLY A 48 -11.95 -8.84 -6.18
C GLY A 48 -11.42 -8.13 -4.92
N SER A 49 -10.16 -8.35 -4.57
CA SER A 49 -9.51 -7.67 -3.45
C SER A 49 -9.08 -6.23 -3.81
N THR A 50 -8.82 -5.43 -2.78
CA THR A 50 -8.44 -4.01 -2.97
C THR A 50 -7.03 -3.82 -3.54
N SER A 51 -6.84 -2.71 -4.25
CA SER A 51 -5.56 -2.41 -4.89
C SER A 51 -4.42 -2.26 -3.87
N PRO A 52 -3.29 -2.95 -4.09
CA PRO A 52 -2.16 -2.98 -3.18
C PRO A 52 -1.35 -1.69 -3.27
N PRO A 53 -0.58 -1.31 -2.23
CA PRO A 53 0.31 -0.17 -2.31
C PRO A 53 1.45 -0.40 -3.32
N SER A 54 1.94 0.70 -3.87
CA SER A 54 3.14 0.76 -4.73
C SER A 54 4.10 1.80 -4.17
N ASP A 55 5.39 1.51 -4.10
CA ASP A 55 6.43 2.46 -3.70
C ASP A 55 7.40 2.81 -4.82
N SER A 56 7.19 2.28 -6.04
CA SER A 56 8.04 2.54 -7.20
C SER A 56 7.22 2.74 -8.48
N ARG A 57 7.81 3.44 -9.45
CA ARG A 57 7.19 3.65 -10.76
C ARG A 57 7.01 2.31 -11.51
N GLU A 58 8.00 1.44 -11.41
CA GLU A 58 8.02 0.15 -12.10
C GLU A 58 6.86 -0.74 -11.63
N GLU A 59 6.51 -0.67 -10.33
CA GLU A 59 5.35 -1.38 -9.80
C GLU A 59 4.02 -0.75 -10.25
N VAL A 60 3.93 0.59 -10.36
CA VAL A 60 2.76 1.26 -10.97
C VAL A 60 2.57 0.78 -12.41
N GLU A 61 3.61 0.81 -13.23
CA GLU A 61 3.56 0.37 -14.64
C GLU A 61 3.14 -1.10 -14.75
N LYS A 62 3.67 -1.97 -13.88
CA LYS A 62 3.31 -3.39 -13.81
C LYS A 62 1.83 -3.59 -13.45
N ILE A 63 1.33 -2.88 -12.45
CA ILE A 63 -0.08 -2.94 -12.06
C ILE A 63 -0.97 -2.47 -13.22
N MET A 64 -0.62 -1.38 -13.90
CA MET A 64 -1.40 -0.86 -15.02
C MET A 64 -1.42 -1.81 -16.23
N LYS A 65 -0.33 -2.55 -16.47
CA LYS A 65 -0.27 -3.57 -17.52
C LYS A 65 -1.19 -4.77 -17.24
N VAL A 66 -1.27 -5.20 -15.97
CA VAL A 66 -2.00 -6.42 -15.58
C VAL A 66 -3.45 -6.14 -15.16
N ALA A 67 -3.68 -5.02 -14.51
CA ALA A 67 -4.95 -4.64 -13.88
C ALA A 67 -5.17 -3.10 -13.94
N PRO A 68 -5.39 -2.53 -15.15
CA PRO A 68 -5.53 -1.08 -15.33
C PRO A 68 -6.72 -0.45 -14.60
N GLN A 69 -7.68 -1.26 -14.14
CA GLN A 69 -8.80 -0.81 -13.31
C GLN A 69 -8.45 -0.63 -11.82
N MET A 70 -7.27 -1.06 -11.40
CA MET A 70 -6.82 -0.98 -10.01
C MET A 70 -6.04 0.32 -9.78
N PHE A 71 -6.39 1.05 -8.71
CA PHE A 71 -5.76 2.31 -8.32
C PHE A 71 -4.96 2.13 -7.02
N PRO A 72 -3.64 1.83 -7.11
CA PRO A 72 -2.82 1.54 -5.95
C PRO A 72 -2.54 2.82 -5.13
N PRO A 73 -2.59 2.78 -3.79
CA PRO A 73 -2.04 3.86 -2.99
C PRO A 73 -0.51 3.89 -3.10
N ASN A 74 0.07 5.08 -3.26
CA ASN A 74 1.51 5.26 -3.27
C ASN A 74 2.04 5.22 -1.83
N SER A 75 2.91 4.27 -1.53
CA SER A 75 3.49 4.10 -0.20
C SER A 75 4.71 5.01 -0.05
N LEU A 76 4.64 5.94 0.91
CA LEU A 76 5.70 6.89 1.22
C LEU A 76 6.48 6.41 2.44
N LYS A 77 7.80 6.65 2.43
CA LYS A 77 8.63 6.42 3.61
C LYS A 77 8.26 7.41 4.71
N ALA A 78 8.00 6.91 5.91
CA ALA A 78 7.80 7.76 7.07
C ALA A 78 9.11 8.51 7.40
N PRO A 79 9.05 9.82 7.75
CA PRO A 79 10.24 10.60 8.09
C PRO A 79 10.98 10.10 9.34
N ASP A 80 10.23 9.47 10.25
CA ASP A 80 10.68 8.95 11.54
C ASP A 80 10.03 7.59 11.77
N ASP A 81 10.81 6.61 12.23
CA ASP A 81 10.32 5.28 12.60
C ASP A 81 9.82 5.21 14.05
N GLY A 82 9.90 6.32 14.80
CA GLY A 82 9.35 6.43 16.14
C GLY A 82 9.96 5.44 17.12
N GLY A 83 11.23 5.05 16.93
CA GLY A 83 11.90 4.06 17.76
C GLY A 83 11.39 2.64 17.51
N ALA A 84 10.91 2.36 16.29
CA ALA A 84 10.38 1.05 15.94
C ALA A 84 11.40 -0.06 16.22
N ARG A 85 10.92 -1.14 16.85
CA ARG A 85 11.72 -2.37 17.03
C ARG A 85 12.04 -3.03 15.68
N CYS A 86 11.17 -2.86 14.70
CA CYS A 86 11.36 -3.32 13.33
C CYS A 86 11.14 -2.17 12.34
N PRO A 87 12.19 -1.39 12.04
CA PRO A 87 12.13 -0.34 11.03
C PRO A 87 11.91 -0.94 9.63
N LEU A 88 10.89 -0.44 8.92
CA LEU A 88 10.57 -0.88 7.55
C LEU A 88 11.07 0.09 6.48
N GLY A 89 11.43 1.32 6.87
CA GLY A 89 11.89 2.37 5.95
C GLY A 89 13.14 2.06 5.09
N PRO A 90 14.02 1.09 5.46
CA PRO A 90 15.08 0.63 4.54
C PRO A 90 14.58 -0.30 3.43
N LYS A 91 13.38 -0.89 3.55
CA LYS A 91 12.86 -1.90 2.63
C LYS A 91 11.61 -1.46 1.86
N CYS A 92 10.85 -0.53 2.42
CA CYS A 92 9.53 -0.18 1.91
C CYS A 92 9.28 1.32 1.97
N GLY A 93 8.57 1.82 0.94
CA GLY A 93 8.14 3.21 0.85
C GLY A 93 9.10 4.09 0.07
N ALA A 94 8.53 4.93 -0.80
CA ALA A 94 9.27 5.86 -1.63
C ALA A 94 10.04 6.87 -0.77
N LEU A 95 11.31 7.09 -1.12
CA LEU A 95 12.13 8.16 -0.56
C LEU A 95 11.56 9.54 -0.97
N PRO A 96 11.83 10.62 -0.20
CA PRO A 96 11.33 11.95 -0.52
C PRO A 96 11.55 12.40 -1.97
N GLU A 97 12.72 12.08 -2.53
CA GLU A 97 13.10 12.38 -3.92
C GLU A 97 12.37 11.51 -4.96
N GLU A 98 11.85 10.34 -4.57
CA GLU A 98 11.13 9.41 -5.43
C GLU A 98 9.62 9.68 -5.44
N VAL A 99 9.10 10.42 -4.44
CA VAL A 99 7.67 10.71 -4.29
C VAL A 99 7.12 11.43 -5.51
N THR A 100 7.70 12.56 -5.91
CA THR A 100 7.15 13.35 -7.04
C THR A 100 7.11 12.55 -8.34
N PRO A 101 8.19 11.87 -8.78
CA PRO A 101 8.13 10.99 -9.96
C PRO A 101 7.08 9.88 -9.85
N LEU A 102 6.95 9.25 -8.68
CA LEU A 102 5.96 8.20 -8.43
C LEU A 102 4.52 8.72 -8.58
N LEU A 103 4.21 9.87 -7.96
CA LEU A 103 2.89 10.47 -8.02
C LEU A 103 2.55 10.93 -9.45
N GLN A 104 3.52 11.44 -10.20
CA GLN A 104 3.34 11.78 -11.62
C GLN A 104 3.04 10.53 -12.46
N ALA A 105 3.76 9.43 -12.26
CA ALA A 105 3.50 8.17 -12.95
C ALA A 105 2.10 7.63 -12.60
N ALA A 106 1.73 7.65 -11.33
CA ALA A 106 0.40 7.23 -10.88
C ALA A 106 -0.73 8.12 -11.43
N HIS A 107 -0.49 9.43 -11.57
CA HIS A 107 -1.44 10.35 -12.17
C HIS A 107 -1.60 10.11 -13.67
N ALA A 108 -0.50 9.93 -14.41
CA ALA A 108 -0.53 9.65 -15.85
C ALA A 108 -1.20 8.30 -16.15
N ALA A 109 -1.03 7.33 -15.25
CA ALA A 109 -1.60 6.00 -15.36
C ALA A 109 -3.12 5.95 -15.10
N SER A 110 -3.67 6.90 -14.33
CA SER A 110 -4.92 6.62 -13.62
C SER A 110 -5.84 7.84 -13.52
N SER A 111 -7.13 7.65 -13.83
CA SER A 111 -8.17 8.68 -13.67
C SER A 111 -8.80 8.73 -12.27
N GLY A 112 -8.44 7.80 -11.37
CA GLY A 112 -9.08 7.57 -10.07
C GLY A 112 -8.62 8.47 -8.92
N GLY A 113 -7.76 9.45 -9.19
CA GLY A 113 -7.14 10.31 -8.17
C GLY A 113 -5.97 9.64 -7.44
N ILE A 114 -5.08 10.46 -6.89
CA ILE A 114 -3.88 10.00 -6.20
C ILE A 114 -4.24 9.56 -4.78
N ARG A 115 -3.80 8.36 -4.39
CA ARG A 115 -3.91 7.85 -3.01
C ARG A 115 -2.51 7.65 -2.45
N VAL A 116 -2.35 7.83 -1.14
CA VAL A 116 -1.08 7.64 -0.45
C VAL A 116 -1.25 6.76 0.80
N SER A 117 -0.17 6.10 1.22
CA SER A 117 -0.09 5.27 2.42
C SER A 117 1.31 5.35 3.03
N PHE A 118 1.48 4.92 4.27
CA PHE A 118 2.78 4.90 4.95
C PHE A 118 2.79 3.84 6.07
N HIS A 119 3.99 3.49 6.54
CA HIS A 119 4.18 2.65 7.72
C HIS A 119 5.36 3.17 8.55
N VAL A 120 5.14 3.42 9.84
CA VAL A 120 6.18 3.94 10.77
C VAL A 120 7.04 2.85 11.40
N GLY A 121 7.08 1.64 10.82
CA GLY A 121 7.71 0.46 11.42
C GLY A 121 6.90 -0.26 12.51
N GLY A 122 7.30 -1.49 12.82
CA GLY A 122 6.64 -2.36 13.79
C GLY A 122 7.08 -2.07 15.23
N GLY A 123 6.11 -1.87 16.13
CA GLY A 123 6.37 -1.62 17.55
C GLY A 123 6.93 -0.22 17.84
N ALA A 124 6.60 0.78 17.02
CA ALA A 124 6.91 2.18 17.29
C ALA A 124 6.31 2.64 18.64
N THR A 125 7.08 3.40 19.41
CA THR A 125 6.70 3.84 20.75
C THR A 125 6.41 5.34 20.83
N HIS A 126 6.84 6.11 19.83
CA HIS A 126 6.65 7.56 19.77
C HIS A 126 5.47 7.91 18.85
N SER A 127 4.33 8.31 19.42
CA SER A 127 3.15 8.67 18.61
C SER A 127 3.35 9.88 17.69
N ALA A 128 4.33 10.74 17.98
CA ALA A 128 4.67 11.90 17.16
C ALA A 128 5.10 11.52 15.72
N CYS A 129 5.65 10.31 15.51
CA CYS A 129 6.04 9.86 14.18
C CYS A 129 4.83 9.73 13.23
N LEU A 130 3.65 9.42 13.76
CA LEU A 130 2.41 9.36 12.99
C LEU A 130 2.01 10.74 12.47
N GLN A 131 2.20 11.80 13.28
CA GLN A 131 1.89 13.17 12.87
C GLN A 131 2.82 13.60 11.74
N GLY A 132 4.12 13.30 11.86
CA GLY A 132 5.10 13.56 10.80
C GLY A 132 4.77 12.82 9.49
N ALA A 133 4.37 11.55 9.58
CA ALA A 133 3.98 10.78 8.41
C ALA A 133 2.69 11.28 7.74
N ILE A 134 1.68 11.68 8.53
CA ILE A 134 0.46 12.32 8.01
C ILE A 134 0.80 13.64 7.30
N ALA A 135 1.63 14.48 7.92
CA ALA A 135 2.05 15.75 7.33
C ALA A 135 2.81 15.54 6.01
N ALA A 136 3.70 14.55 5.95
CA ALA A 136 4.41 14.18 4.71
C ALA A 136 3.46 13.75 3.59
N CYS A 137 2.39 13.01 3.94
CA CYS A 137 1.36 12.62 2.97
C CYS A 137 0.50 13.79 2.49
N GLN A 138 0.34 14.84 3.29
CA GLN A 138 -0.43 16.04 2.94
C GLN A 138 0.39 17.05 2.13
N GLY A 139 1.70 17.16 2.42
CA GLY A 139 2.60 18.11 1.75
C GLY A 139 3.17 17.62 0.42
N GLY A 140 2.97 16.35 0.07
CA GLY A 140 3.38 15.75 -1.20
C GLY A 140 2.32 15.80 -2.31
N VAL A 141 1.19 16.48 -2.09
CA VAL A 141 0.09 16.67 -3.08
C VAL A 141 0.03 18.12 -3.50
#